data_AF-A0A0Q5KZL8-F1
#
_entry.id   AF-A0A0Q5KZL8-F1
#
_cell.length_a   1.000
_cell.length_b   1.000
_cell.length_c   1.000
_cell.angle_alpha   90.00
_cell.angle_beta   90.00
_cell.angle_gamma   90.00
#
_symmetry.space_group_name_H-M   'P 1'
#
loop_
_entity.id
_entity.type
_entity.pdbx_description
1 polymer ?
#
loop_
_entity_poly.entity_id
_entity_poly.type
_entity_poly.pdbx_seq_one_letter_code
_entity_poly.pdbx_strand_id
1 'polypeptide(L)'
;MAALFSEDARYLTSPDSEPRVGRADIVAGWLEDLDEPDTWSFEWWIVREDAGFVAIEGRTKYPSERDYLNLWVVRLDDEGRATEFTEWYMPRPHED
;
A
#
# COMPACT_ATOMS: atom_id res chain seq x y z
N MET A 1 -5.91 11.79 0.43
CA MET A 1 -5.38 10.64 -0.33
C MET A 1 -4.64 11.08 -1.59
N ALA A 2 -5.29 11.76 -2.55
CA ALA A 2 -4.63 12.27 -3.77
C ALA A 2 -3.36 13.11 -3.50
N ALA A 3 -3.35 13.92 -2.45
CA ALA A 3 -2.21 14.79 -2.10
C ALA A 3 -0.95 14.03 -1.65
N LEU A 4 -1.07 12.74 -1.31
CA LEU A 4 0.08 11.89 -0.95
C LEU A 4 0.91 11.49 -2.17
N PHE A 5 0.35 11.62 -3.38
CA PHE A 5 0.96 11.19 -4.64
C PHE A 5 1.39 12.39 -5.46
N SER A 6 2.45 12.25 -6.26
CA SER A 6 2.77 13.20 -7.33
C SER A 6 1.70 13.14 -8.43
N GLU A 7 1.73 14.09 -9.38
CA GLU A 7 0.72 14.18 -10.45
C GLU A 7 0.65 12.90 -11.29
N ASP A 8 1.82 12.39 -11.70
CA ASP A 8 2.00 11.20 -12.55
C ASP A 8 2.40 9.93 -11.77
N ALA A 9 2.03 9.88 -10.49
CA ALA A 9 2.43 8.77 -9.63
C ALA A 9 1.94 7.41 -10.15
N ARG A 10 2.70 6.36 -9.84
CA ARG A 10 2.38 4.97 -10.21
C ARG A 10 2.01 4.17 -8.97
N TYR A 11 0.90 3.46 -9.02
CA TYR A 11 0.47 2.56 -7.95
C TYR A 11 0.37 1.13 -8.47
N LEU A 12 1.14 0.24 -7.86
CA LEU A 12 1.19 -1.18 -8.20
C LEU A 12 0.62 -1.99 -7.03
N THR A 13 -0.52 -2.65 -7.24
CA THR A 13 -1.18 -3.54 -6.26
C THR A 13 -0.44 -4.87 -6.07
N SER A 14 0.48 -5.20 -6.98
CA SER A 14 1.52 -6.21 -6.82
C SER A 14 2.74 -5.81 -7.66
N PRO A 15 3.93 -6.39 -7.43
CA PRO A 15 5.17 -5.98 -8.12
C PRO A 15 5.17 -6.18 -9.63
N ASP A 16 4.26 -7.01 -10.13
CA ASP A 16 4.08 -7.39 -11.52
C ASP A 16 2.74 -6.92 -12.13
N SER A 17 1.92 -6.20 -11.36
CA SER A 17 0.66 -5.65 -11.86
C SER A 17 0.88 -4.47 -12.82
N GLU A 18 -0.03 -4.30 -13.77
CA GLU A 18 -0.11 -3.05 -14.53
C GLU A 18 -0.44 -1.89 -13.56
N PRO A 19 0.36 -0.82 -13.52
CA PRO A 19 0.16 0.28 -12.59
C PRO A 19 -1.12 1.07 -12.89
N ARG A 20 -1.76 1.55 -11.83
CA ARG A 20 -2.64 2.73 -11.91
C ARG A 20 -1.74 3.96 -12.03
N VAL A 21 -2.02 4.84 -12.99
CA VAL A 21 -1.17 6.01 -13.28
C VAL A 21 -1.94 7.31 -13.05
N GLY A 22 -1.36 8.17 -12.23
CA GLY A 22 -1.91 9.47 -11.88
C GLY A 22 -2.92 9.44 -10.74
N ARG A 23 -3.06 10.58 -10.06
CA ARG A 23 -3.86 10.68 -8.81
C ARG A 23 -5.30 10.22 -8.95
N ALA A 24 -5.93 10.49 -10.09
CA ALA A 24 -7.34 10.16 -10.31
C ALA A 24 -7.55 8.65 -10.32
N ASP A 25 -6.77 7.92 -11.13
CA ASP A 25 -6.86 6.47 -11.27
C ASP A 25 -6.47 5.75 -9.99
N ILE A 26 -5.46 6.27 -9.27
CA ILE A 26 -5.06 5.73 -7.97
C ILE A 26 -6.22 5.85 -6.97
N VAL A 27 -6.80 7.04 -6.82
CA VAL A 27 -7.90 7.24 -5.86
C VAL A 27 -9.14 6.44 -6.24
N ALA A 28 -9.49 6.38 -7.53
CA ALA A 28 -10.63 5.59 -8.00
C ALA A 28 -10.45 4.11 -7.67
N GLY A 29 -9.29 3.53 -7.99
CA GLY A 29 -9.03 2.12 -7.73
C GLY A 29 -9.03 1.77 -6.25
N TRP A 30 -8.50 2.62 -5.38
CA TRP A 30 -8.58 2.40 -3.93
C TRP A 30 -10.00 2.46 -3.38
N LEU A 31 -10.90 3.25 -3.99
CA LEU A 31 -12.31 3.29 -3.61
C LEU A 31 -13.05 2.01 -4.06
N GLU A 32 -12.60 1.38 -5.14
CA GLU A 32 -13.13 0.10 -5.61
C GLU A 32 -12.64 -1.08 -4.77
N ASP A 33 -11.39 -1.03 -4.30
CA ASP A 33 -10.76 -2.08 -3.48
C ASP A 33 -11.13 -2.02 -1.99
N LEU A 34 -11.92 -1.03 -1.58
CA LEU A 34 -12.28 -0.82 -0.17
C LEU A 34 -13.22 -1.94 0.32
N ASP A 35 -12.71 -2.78 1.20
CA ASP A 35 -13.51 -3.76 1.95
C ASP A 35 -14.52 -3.09 2.89
N GLU A 36 -15.56 -3.85 3.25
CA GLU A 36 -16.55 -3.39 4.24
C GLU A 36 -15.86 -3.00 5.56
N PRO A 37 -16.11 -1.78 6.08
CA PRO A 37 -15.49 -1.31 7.30
C PRO A 37 -15.87 -2.19 8.52
N ASP A 38 -14.99 -2.21 9.52
CA ASP A 38 -15.14 -2.88 10.83
C ASP A 38 -14.92 -4.40 10.90
N THR A 39 -14.35 -5.04 9.87
CA THR A 39 -14.04 -6.48 9.89
C THR A 39 -12.55 -6.83 9.93
N TRP A 40 -11.65 -5.83 9.87
CA TRP A 40 -10.21 -6.05 9.84
C TRP A 40 -9.43 -5.02 10.65
N SER A 41 -8.20 -5.35 11.00
CA SER A 41 -7.24 -4.42 11.62
C SER A 41 -5.95 -4.36 10.82
N PHE A 42 -5.28 -3.21 10.85
CA PHE A 42 -3.99 -3.03 10.20
C PHE A 42 -3.00 -2.32 11.12
N GLU A 43 -1.87 -2.97 11.32
CA GLU A 43 -0.73 -2.47 12.07
C GLU A 43 0.43 -2.28 11.10
N TRP A 44 1.24 -1.23 11.27
CA TRP A 44 2.36 -0.97 10.38
C TRP A 44 3.55 -0.32 11.11
N TRP A 45 4.73 -0.48 10.53
CA TRP A 45 5.96 0.14 11.00
C TRP A 45 6.91 0.44 9.84
N ILE A 46 7.72 1.48 10.00
CA ILE A 46 8.76 1.83 9.04
C ILE A 46 9.92 0.85 9.24
N VAL A 47 10.27 0.12 8.19
CA VAL A 47 11.46 -0.74 8.14
C VAL A 47 12.70 0.09 7.84
N ARG A 48 12.58 1.00 6.88
CA ARG A 48 13.66 1.89 6.45
C ARG A 48 13.10 3.16 5.86
N GLU A 49 13.74 4.28 6.17
CA GLU A 49 13.49 5.57 5.56
C GLU A 49 14.84 6.16 5.13
N ASP A 50 14.91 6.57 3.86
CA ASP A 50 16.04 7.24 3.23
C ASP A 50 15.50 8.41 2.36
N ALA A 51 16.39 9.30 1.90
CA ALA A 51 15.98 10.36 0.99
C ALA A 51 15.34 9.76 -0.28
N GLY A 52 14.09 10.13 -0.56
CA GLY A 52 13.34 9.66 -1.73
C GLY A 52 12.81 8.23 -1.62
N PHE A 53 12.89 7.57 -0.46
CA PHE A 53 12.52 6.16 -0.31
C PHE A 53 12.02 5.81 1.09
N VAL A 54 10.92 5.04 1.14
CA VAL A 54 10.43 4.44 2.40
C VAL A 54 10.03 2.99 2.15
N ALA A 55 10.45 2.10 3.04
CA ALA A 55 9.95 0.73 3.15
C ALA A 55 9.12 0.59 4.42
N ILE A 56 7.89 0.12 4.29
CA ILE A 56 6.92 -0.01 5.38
C ILE A 56 6.50 -1.47 5.44
N GLU A 57 6.61 -2.10 6.58
CA GLU A 57 5.99 -3.40 6.81
C GLU A 57 4.64 -3.18 7.49
N GLY A 58 3.65 -3.96 7.05
CA GLY A 58 2.31 -3.92 7.60
C GLY A 58 1.79 -5.32 7.84
N ARG A 59 0.81 -5.44 8.75
CA ARG A 59 0.06 -6.67 8.97
C ARG A 59 -1.42 -6.35 8.94
N THR A 60 -2.13 -6.93 7.97
CA THR A 60 -3.59 -6.89 7.91
C THR A 60 -4.12 -8.18 8.53
N LYS A 61 -4.99 -8.08 9.53
CA LYS A 61 -5.63 -9.22 10.18
C LYS A 61 -7.13 -9.20 9.90
N TYR A 62 -7.62 -10.28 9.30
CA TYR A 62 -9.04 -10.58 9.16
C TYR A 62 -9.38 -11.70 10.18
N PRO A 63 -10.09 -11.39 11.28
CA PRO A 63 -10.35 -12.34 12.35
C PRO A 63 -10.97 -13.65 11.82
N SER A 64 -10.42 -14.79 12.20
CA SER A 64 -10.89 -16.14 11.81
C SER A 64 -10.77 -16.50 10.32
N GLU A 65 -10.15 -15.65 9.49
CA GLU A 65 -10.00 -15.92 8.06
C GLU A 65 -8.53 -16.00 7.64
N ARG A 66 -7.84 -14.85 7.61
CA ARG A 66 -6.51 -14.71 7.02
C ARG A 66 -5.74 -13.54 7.60
N ASP A 67 -4.43 -13.73 7.67
CA ASP A 67 -3.48 -12.66 7.93
C ASP A 67 -2.66 -12.37 6.68
N TYR A 68 -2.37 -11.10 6.42
CA TYR A 68 -1.47 -10.69 5.35
C TYR A 68 -0.27 -9.97 5.97
N LEU A 69 0.93 -10.42 5.61
CA LEU A 69 2.14 -9.62 5.80
C LEU A 69 2.33 -8.78 4.56
N ASN A 70 2.37 -7.47 4.73
CA ASN A 70 2.53 -6.50 3.67
C ASN A 70 3.92 -5.88 3.76
N LEU A 71 4.53 -5.62 2.62
CA LEU A 71 5.68 -4.73 2.48
C LEU A 71 5.34 -3.72 1.40
N TRP A 72 5.27 -2.45 1.78
CA TRP A 72 5.10 -1.35 0.86
C TRP A 72 6.46 -0.73 0.56
N VAL A 73 6.74 -0.58 -0.72
CA VAL A 73 7.93 0.08 -1.23
C VAL A 73 7.50 1.38 -1.88
N VAL A 74 7.94 2.50 -1.33
CA VAL A 74 7.49 3.83 -1.74
C VAL A 74 8.68 4.67 -2.20
N ARG A 75 8.58 5.23 -3.40
CA ARG A 75 9.50 6.25 -3.93
C ARG A 75 8.88 7.62 -3.74
N LEU A 76 9.66 8.59 -3.27
CA LEU A 76 9.20 9.95 -2.98
C LEU A 76 9.90 10.97 -3.88
N ASP A 77 9.21 12.05 -4.23
CA ASP A 77 9.83 13.26 -4.79
C ASP A 77 10.44 14.14 -3.68
N ASP A 78 11.10 15.24 -4.07
CA ASP A 78 11.74 16.18 -3.14
C ASP A 78 10.74 16.91 -2.22
N GLU A 79 9.44 16.87 -2.54
CA GLU A 79 8.35 17.42 -1.72
C GLU A 79 7.72 16.35 -0.79
N GLY A 80 8.25 15.13 -0.80
CA GLY A 80 7.77 14.02 0.02
C GLY A 80 6.51 13.34 -0.50
N ARG A 81 6.14 13.54 -1.77
CA ARG A 81 4.99 12.88 -2.41
C ARG A 81 5.42 11.59 -3.08
N ALA A 82 4.59 10.56 -3.00
CA ALA A 82 4.84 9.28 -3.65
C ALA A 82 4.83 9.43 -5.17
N THR A 83 5.94 9.09 -5.81
CA THR A 83 6.07 8.94 -7.27
C THR A 83 5.80 7.51 -7.71
N GLU A 84 6.08 6.54 -6.84
CA GLU A 84 5.73 5.13 -7.03
C GLU A 84 5.39 4.51 -5.67
N PHE A 85 4.34 3.70 -5.65
CA PHE A 85 3.93 2.89 -4.52
C PHE A 85 3.72 1.46 -5.00
N THR A 86 4.45 0.52 -4.43
CA THR A 86 4.35 -0.91 -4.78
C THR A 86 3.99 -1.71 -3.56
N GLU A 87 2.92 -2.49 -3.69
CA GLU A 87 2.51 -3.48 -2.70
C GLU A 87 3.20 -4.81 -2.93
N TRP A 88 3.69 -5.39 -1.85
CA TRP A 88 4.00 -6.80 -1.73
C TRP A 88 3.16 -7.35 -0.59
N TYR A 89 2.53 -8.50 -0.80
CA TYR A 89 1.80 -9.16 0.27
C TYR A 89 2.04 -10.67 0.24
N MET A 90 2.00 -11.27 1.41
CA MET A 90 2.09 -12.71 1.59
C MET A 90 0.93 -13.16 2.50
N PRO A 91 0.02 -14.02 2.00
CA PRO A 91 -0.99 -14.60 2.86
C PRO A 91 -0.32 -15.54 3.87
N ARG A 92 -0.80 -15.48 5.11
CA ARG A 92 -0.47 -16.42 6.17
C ARG A 92 -1.73 -17.17 6.56
N PRO A 93 -1.63 -18.49 6.83
CA PRO A 93 -2.71 -19.19 7.50
C PRO A 93 -2.97 -18.51 8.86
N HIS A 94 -4.22 -18.46 9.27
CA HIS A 94 -4.58 -17.97 10.60
C HIS A 94 -3.96 -18.91 11.65
N GLU A 95 -3.22 -18.36 12.61
CA GLU A 95 -2.75 -19.09 13.80
C GLU A 95 -3.49 -18.50 15.01
N ASP A 96 -4.30 -19.34 15.66
CA ASP A 96 -5.09 -19.00 16.87
C ASP A 96 -4.20 -18.73 18.10
#